data_AF-A0A0Q6YD93-F1
#
_entry.id   AF-A0A0Q6YD93-F1
#
_cell.length_a   1.000
_cell.length_b   1.000
_cell.length_c   1.000
_cell.angle_alpha   90.00
_cell.angle_beta   90.00
_cell.angle_gamma   90.00
#
_symmetry.space_group_name_H-M   'P 1'
#
loop_
_entity.id
_entity.type
_entity.pdbx_description
1 polymer ?
#
loop_
_entity_poly.entity_id
_entity_poly.type
_entity_poly.pdbx_seq_one_letter_code
_entity_poly.pdbx_strand_id
1 'polypeptide(L)'
;MTVTMKEWRAAFLARSRRVPGGDRVWCGAYATTGTPMVYVRKERITAARLAFQLAQGRDPVDYVKPGCVRARCIEPAHQTDRLMREAQRAAERAVEPLPVDELAVELAVKGRLPAPRLNPEEKRAAVRLAPPTMPVNTLARRIGACTRTVKRLRAEVTAP
;
A
#
# COMPACT_ATOMS: atom_id res chain seq x y z
N MET A 1 7.66 -9.34 -39.36
CA MET A 1 7.62 -7.88 -39.07
C MET A 1 7.31 -7.71 -37.60
N THR A 2 8.27 -7.22 -36.81
CA THR A 2 8.07 -6.90 -35.40
C THR A 2 7.12 -5.70 -35.24
N VAL A 3 6.22 -5.75 -34.26
CA VAL A 3 5.36 -4.60 -33.95
C VAL A 3 6.18 -3.50 -33.28
N THR A 4 6.06 -2.27 -33.76
CA THR A 4 6.78 -1.13 -33.19
C THR A 4 6.12 -0.61 -31.92
N MET A 5 6.88 0.02 -31.02
CA MET A 5 6.30 0.69 -29.84
C MET A 5 5.31 1.80 -30.19
N LYS A 6 5.46 2.43 -31.36
CA LYS A 6 4.51 3.42 -31.87
C LYS A 6 3.15 2.79 -32.15
N GLU A 7 3.12 1.62 -32.79
CA GLU A 7 1.89 0.88 -33.06
C GLU A 7 1.24 0.39 -31.77
N TRP A 8 2.03 -0.13 -30.83
CA TRP A 8 1.54 -0.50 -29.51
C TRP A 8 0.90 0.69 -28.77
N ARG A 9 1.59 1.84 -28.74
CA ARG A 9 1.07 3.07 -28.11
C ARG A 9 -0.24 3.53 -28.74
N ALA A 10 -0.33 3.54 -30.07
CA ALA A 10 -1.56 3.90 -30.77
C ALA A 10 -2.71 2.94 -30.43
N ALA A 11 -2.45 1.62 -30.48
CA ALA A 11 -3.41 0.57 -30.14
C ALA A 11 -3.92 0.65 -28.70
N PHE A 12 -3.05 1.05 -27.76
CA PHE A 12 -3.38 1.24 -26.36
C PHE A 12 -4.24 2.50 -26.14
N LEU A 13 -3.86 3.64 -26.73
CA LEU A 13 -4.58 4.89 -26.58
C LEU A 13 -5.98 4.83 -27.22
N ALA A 14 -6.11 4.18 -28.38
CA ALA A 14 -7.40 4.00 -29.05
C ALA A 14 -8.42 3.17 -28.24
N ARG A 15 -7.95 2.36 -27.28
CA ARG A 15 -8.77 1.42 -26.50
C ARG A 15 -8.72 1.71 -25.00
N SER A 16 -8.30 2.90 -24.62
CA SER A 16 -8.25 3.32 -23.23
C SER A 16 -8.69 4.77 -23.07
N ARG A 17 -9.30 5.08 -21.94
CA ARG A 17 -9.80 6.42 -21.64
C ARG A 17 -9.37 6.85 -20.25
N ARG A 18 -8.91 8.10 -20.11
CA ARG A 18 -8.68 8.70 -18.79
C ARG A 18 -9.99 9.01 -18.10
N VAL A 19 -10.03 8.83 -16.80
CA VAL A 19 -11.17 9.16 -15.95
C VAL A 19 -10.78 10.24 -14.93
N PRO A 20 -11.76 10.98 -14.36
CA PRO A 20 -11.47 11.90 -13.27
C PRO A 20 -10.68 11.21 -12.15
N GLY A 21 -9.66 11.88 -11.62
CA GLY A 21 -8.71 11.31 -10.65
C GLY A 21 -7.39 10.80 -11.24
N GLY A 22 -7.17 10.97 -12.55
CA GLY A 22 -5.89 10.66 -13.21
C GLY A 22 -5.72 9.19 -13.62
N ASP A 23 -6.67 8.33 -13.25
CA ASP A 23 -6.68 6.94 -13.68
C ASP A 23 -7.05 6.77 -15.16
N ARG A 24 -6.81 5.57 -15.67
CA ARG A 24 -7.21 5.15 -17.02
C ARG A 24 -7.86 3.79 -16.99
N VAL A 25 -8.96 3.67 -17.72
CA VAL A 25 -9.74 2.43 -17.86
C VAL A 25 -9.56 1.83 -19.24
N TRP A 26 -9.62 0.50 -19.31
CA TRP A 26 -9.56 -0.24 -20.57
C TRP A 26 -10.97 -0.39 -21.17
N CYS A 27 -11.08 -0.07 -22.46
CA CYS A 27 -12.30 -0.17 -23.24
C CYS A 27 -12.15 -1.15 -24.42
N GLY A 28 -11.03 -1.88 -24.48
CA GLY A 28 -10.75 -2.85 -25.54
C GLY A 28 -11.11 -4.29 -25.17
N ALA A 29 -10.47 -5.23 -25.84
CA ALA A 29 -10.69 -6.66 -25.66
C ALA A 29 -10.12 -7.18 -24.32
N TYR A 30 -10.74 -8.24 -23.82
CA TYR A 30 -10.34 -8.96 -22.62
C TYR A 30 -10.03 -10.42 -22.97
N ALA A 31 -9.10 -11.04 -22.23
CA ALA A 31 -8.97 -12.49 -22.22
C ALA A 31 -10.18 -13.13 -21.51
N THR A 32 -10.39 -14.44 -21.68
CA THR A 32 -11.44 -15.21 -20.99
C THR A 32 -11.38 -15.05 -19.47
N THR A 33 -10.18 -14.84 -18.91
CA THR A 33 -9.95 -14.59 -17.48
C THR A 33 -10.28 -13.17 -17.02
N GLY A 34 -10.77 -12.30 -17.92
CA GLY A 34 -11.06 -10.90 -17.63
C GLY A 34 -9.82 -9.99 -17.60
N THR A 35 -8.69 -10.44 -18.13
CA THR A 35 -7.45 -9.65 -18.23
C THR A 35 -7.51 -8.71 -19.44
N PRO A 36 -7.30 -7.39 -19.30
CA PRO A 36 -7.20 -6.46 -20.43
C PRO A 36 -6.08 -6.84 -21.42
N MET A 37 -6.42 -6.96 -22.71
CA MET A 37 -5.48 -7.38 -23.75
C MET A 37 -5.40 -6.37 -24.88
N VAL A 38 -4.18 -6.04 -25.30
CA VAL A 38 -3.89 -5.25 -26.50
C VAL A 38 -3.45 -6.20 -27.60
N TYR A 39 -4.07 -6.06 -28.77
CA TYR A 39 -3.75 -6.83 -29.96
C TYR A 39 -3.26 -5.89 -31.05
N VAL A 40 -2.11 -6.22 -31.64
CA VAL A 40 -1.55 -5.53 -32.80
C VAL A 40 -1.05 -6.59 -33.78
N ARG A 41 -1.64 -6.62 -34.98
CA ARG A 41 -1.38 -7.67 -35.98
C ARG A 41 -1.60 -9.06 -35.37
N LYS A 42 -0.57 -9.91 -35.36
CA LYS A 42 -0.59 -11.27 -34.78
C LYS A 42 0.00 -11.32 -33.36
N GLU A 43 0.42 -10.19 -32.81
CA GLU A 43 1.00 -10.11 -31.47
C GLU A 43 -0.03 -9.64 -30.44
N ARG A 44 0.15 -10.10 -29.19
CA ARG A 44 -0.71 -9.74 -28.06
C ARG A 44 0.12 -9.49 -26.81
N ILE A 45 -0.30 -8.52 -26.03
CA ILE A 45 0.28 -8.18 -24.73
C ILE A 45 -0.83 -7.70 -23.79
N THR A 46 -0.66 -7.87 -22.48
CA THR A 46 -1.65 -7.32 -21.53
C THR A 46 -1.58 -5.80 -21.53
N ALA A 47 -2.71 -5.12 -21.35
CA ALA A 47 -2.75 -3.66 -21.32
C ALA A 47 -1.90 -3.08 -20.17
N ALA A 48 -1.86 -3.78 -19.02
CA ALA A 48 -1.02 -3.40 -17.89
C ALA A 48 0.48 -3.49 -18.19
N ARG A 49 0.93 -4.58 -18.85
CA ARG A 49 2.34 -4.75 -19.23
C ARG A 49 2.77 -3.70 -20.26
N LEU A 50 1.92 -3.42 -21.25
CA LEU A 50 2.20 -2.36 -22.22
C LEU A 50 2.21 -0.98 -21.54
N ALA A 51 1.25 -0.68 -20.68
CA ALA A 51 1.23 0.57 -19.91
C ALA A 51 2.51 0.75 -19.08
N PHE A 52 3.01 -0.31 -18.45
CA PHE A 52 4.28 -0.30 -17.74
C PHE A 52 5.46 0.02 -18.68
N GLN A 53 5.58 -0.69 -19.80
CA GLN A 53 6.65 -0.46 -20.79
C GLN A 53 6.62 0.98 -21.33
N LEU A 54 5.43 1.54 -21.56
CA LEU A 54 5.25 2.92 -22.01
C LEU A 54 5.75 3.96 -21.00
N ALA A 55 5.69 3.67 -19.70
CA ALA A 55 6.16 4.57 -18.65
C ALA A 55 7.64 4.35 -18.28
N GLN A 56 8.07 3.09 -18.18
CA GLN A 56 9.37 2.73 -17.62
C GLN A 56 10.44 2.48 -18.68
N GLY A 57 10.06 2.34 -19.96
CA GLY A 57 10.99 2.08 -21.06
C GLY A 57 11.68 0.71 -20.99
N ARG A 58 11.19 -0.21 -20.14
CA ARG A 58 11.74 -1.54 -19.92
C ARG A 58 10.63 -2.57 -19.71
N ASP A 59 10.99 -3.85 -19.83
CA ASP A 59 10.12 -4.93 -19.42
C ASP A 59 9.95 -4.97 -17.89
N PRO A 60 8.75 -5.34 -17.39
CA PRO A 60 8.54 -5.52 -15.97
C PRO A 60 9.22 -6.78 -15.46
N VAL A 61 9.71 -6.71 -14.23
CA VAL A 61 10.10 -7.90 -13.47
C VAL A 61 8.84 -8.52 -12.87
N ASP A 62 8.49 -9.71 -13.35
CA ASP A 62 7.30 -10.47 -12.95
C ASP A 62 5.99 -9.73 -13.29
N TYR A 63 4.92 -9.97 -12.52
CA TYR A 63 3.59 -9.42 -12.78
C TYR A 63 3.50 -7.91 -12.48
N VAL A 64 2.75 -7.21 -13.33
CA VAL A 64 2.42 -5.79 -13.17
C VAL A 64 1.13 -5.64 -12.36
N LYS A 65 1.12 -4.71 -11.41
CA LYS A 65 -0.09 -4.29 -10.68
C LYS A 65 -0.20 -2.77 -10.67
N PRO A 66 -1.43 -2.23 -10.63
CA PRO A 66 -1.64 -0.83 -10.30
C PRO A 66 -1.10 -0.54 -8.89
N GLY A 67 -0.33 0.54 -8.75
CA GLY A 67 0.06 1.11 -7.45
C GLY A 67 -0.97 2.10 -6.91
N CYS A 68 -1.94 2.51 -7.72
CA CYS A 68 -3.06 3.34 -7.30
C CYS A 68 -4.20 2.52 -6.67
N VAL A 69 -5.14 3.21 -6.02
CA VAL A 69 -6.32 2.61 -5.38
C VAL A 69 -7.33 2.02 -6.37
N ARG A 70 -7.34 2.47 -7.63
CA ARG A 70 -8.32 1.99 -8.62
C ARG A 70 -7.98 0.59 -9.11
N ALA A 71 -8.91 -0.34 -8.86
CA ALA A 71 -8.83 -1.70 -9.39
C ALA A 71 -8.75 -1.69 -10.93
N ARG A 72 -7.83 -2.48 -11.48
CA ARG A 72 -7.58 -2.61 -12.93
C ARG A 72 -7.24 -1.30 -13.65
N CYS A 73 -6.71 -0.30 -12.94
CA CYS A 73 -6.18 0.88 -13.59
C CYS A 73 -5.04 0.51 -14.54
N ILE A 74 -5.05 1.08 -15.74
CA ILE A 74 -4.03 0.88 -16.77
C ILE A 74 -3.29 2.18 -17.09
N GLU A 75 -3.38 3.22 -16.25
CA GLU A 75 -2.59 4.44 -16.48
C GLU A 75 -1.10 4.08 -16.42
N PRO A 76 -0.28 4.41 -17.43
CA PRO A 76 1.14 4.08 -17.47
C PRO A 76 1.89 4.46 -16.20
N ALA A 77 1.67 5.67 -15.69
CA ALA A 77 2.33 6.17 -14.48
C ALA A 77 1.94 5.42 -13.19
N HIS A 78 0.81 4.71 -13.18
CA HIS A 78 0.34 3.95 -12.01
C HIS A 78 0.78 2.49 -12.02
N GLN A 79 1.46 2.01 -13.08
CA GLN A 79 1.87 0.62 -13.16
C GLN A 79 3.17 0.37 -12.37
N THR A 80 3.17 -0.66 -11.55
CA THR A 80 4.32 -1.10 -10.77
C THR A 80 4.65 -2.56 -11.08
N ASP A 81 5.92 -2.93 -11.08
CA ASP A 81 6.38 -4.31 -11.14
C ASP A 81 6.80 -4.82 -9.74
N ARG A 82 7.35 -6.03 -9.66
CA ARG A 82 7.71 -6.62 -8.37
C ARG A 82 8.77 -5.80 -7.64
N LEU A 83 9.83 -5.39 -8.33
CA LEU A 83 10.95 -4.67 -7.72
C LEU A 83 10.53 -3.31 -7.20
N MET A 84 9.70 -2.57 -7.94
CA MET A 84 9.18 -1.27 -7.48
C MET A 84 8.34 -1.43 -6.21
N ARG A 85 7.50 -2.47 -6.14
CA ARG A 85 6.70 -2.76 -4.93
C ARG A 85 7.57 -3.19 -3.74
N GLU A 86 8.65 -3.91 -3.99
CA GLU A 86 9.61 -4.29 -2.94
C GLU A 86 10.37 -3.08 -2.41
N ALA A 87 10.87 -2.22 -3.31
CA ALA A 87 11.51 -0.97 -2.96
C ALA A 87 10.56 -0.05 -2.18
N GLN A 88 9.30 0.06 -2.59
CA GLN A 88 8.29 0.83 -1.86
C GLN A 88 8.08 0.28 -0.45
N ARG A 89 7.90 -1.04 -0.29
CA ARG A 89 7.77 -1.65 1.05
C ARG A 89 9.02 -1.48 1.90
N ALA A 90 10.20 -1.51 1.30
CA ALA A 90 11.46 -1.26 2.00
C ALA A 90 11.57 0.20 2.45
N ALA A 91 11.21 1.15 1.57
CA ALA A 91 11.15 2.57 1.91
C ALA A 91 10.14 2.84 3.03
N GLU A 92 8.93 2.27 2.96
CA GLU A 92 7.91 2.36 4.02
C GLU A 92 8.39 1.81 5.36
N ARG A 93 9.27 0.78 5.35
CA ARG A 93 9.90 0.26 6.58
C ARG A 93 11.08 1.11 7.06
N ALA A 94 11.77 1.78 6.15
CA ALA A 94 12.92 2.62 6.44
C ALA A 94 12.54 4.03 6.91
N VAL A 95 11.25 4.42 6.79
CA VAL A 95 10.74 5.63 7.43
C VAL A 95 11.00 5.52 8.93
N GLU A 96 11.83 6.42 9.44
CA GLU A 96 12.09 6.51 10.88
C GLU A 96 10.75 6.65 11.63
N PRO A 97 10.56 5.91 12.73
CA PRO A 97 9.37 6.06 13.53
C PRO A 97 9.25 7.52 13.94
N LEU A 98 8.03 8.07 13.84
CA LEU A 98 7.74 9.39 14.39
C LEU A 98 8.21 9.42 15.86
N PRO A 99 8.81 10.53 16.30
CA PRO A 99 9.17 10.67 17.70
C PRO A 99 7.94 10.41 18.56
N VAL A 100 8.13 9.72 19.68
CA VAL A 100 7.05 9.41 20.62
C VAL A 100 6.50 10.72 21.16
N ASP A 101 5.21 10.97 20.96
CA ASP A 101 4.52 12.06 21.64
C ASP A 101 4.27 11.66 23.11
N GLU A 102 5.21 12.00 23.98
CA GLU A 102 5.18 11.66 25.40
C GLU A 102 3.94 12.23 26.10
N LEU A 103 3.48 13.42 25.70
CA LEU A 103 2.28 14.05 26.25
C LEU A 103 1.03 13.26 25.85
N ALA A 104 0.91 12.85 24.58
CA ALA A 104 -0.18 11.99 24.13
C ALA A 104 -0.18 10.65 24.88
N VAL A 105 0.99 10.05 25.09
CA VAL A 105 1.15 8.82 25.88
C VAL A 105 0.66 9.02 27.32
N GLU A 106 1.10 10.09 27.98
CA GLU A 106 0.72 10.39 29.35
C GLU A 106 -0.80 10.62 29.49
N LEU A 107 -1.37 11.45 28.60
CA LEU A 107 -2.81 11.74 28.58
C LEU A 107 -3.61 10.47 28.30
N ALA A 108 -3.15 9.60 27.40
CA ALA A 108 -3.78 8.32 27.13
C ALA A 108 -3.77 7.42 28.36
N VAL A 109 -2.62 7.19 29.00
CA VAL A 109 -2.50 6.36 30.22
C VAL A 109 -3.37 6.90 31.36
N LYS A 110 -3.49 8.23 31.49
CA LYS A 110 -4.39 8.88 32.47
C LYS A 110 -5.87 8.83 32.08
N GLY A 111 -6.21 8.37 30.89
CA GLY A 111 -7.58 8.32 30.38
C GLY A 111 -8.14 9.71 30.04
N ARG A 112 -7.25 10.68 29.80
CA ARG A 112 -7.58 12.07 29.44
C ARG A 112 -7.56 12.34 27.94
N LEU A 113 -7.07 11.38 27.14
CA LEU A 113 -7.09 11.48 25.68
C LEU A 113 -8.38 10.82 25.14
N PRO A 114 -9.33 11.58 24.56
CA PRO A 114 -10.51 11.00 23.94
C PRO A 114 -10.11 10.29 22.63
N ALA A 115 -10.57 9.04 22.45
CA ALA A 115 -10.29 8.22 21.26
C ALA A 115 -8.78 8.18 20.87
N PRO A 116 -7.90 7.71 21.78
CA PRO A 116 -6.45 7.68 21.59
C PRO A 116 -6.08 6.93 20.30
N ARG A 117 -5.36 7.62 19.39
CA ARG A 117 -4.80 7.03 18.17
C ARG A 117 -3.29 6.89 18.27
N LEU A 118 -2.84 6.22 19.33
CA LEU A 118 -1.42 5.99 19.53
C LEU A 118 -0.85 5.05 18.46
N ASN A 119 0.30 5.44 17.92
CA ASN A 119 1.11 4.62 17.02
C ASN A 119 1.73 3.41 17.79
N PRO A 120 2.37 2.46 17.10
CA PRO A 120 2.96 1.28 17.76
C PRO A 120 3.98 1.61 18.85
N GLU A 121 4.87 2.59 18.62
CA GLU A 121 5.88 3.00 19.61
C GLU A 121 5.26 3.69 20.82
N GLU A 122 4.31 4.59 20.60
CA GLU A 122 3.56 5.26 21.67
C GLU A 122 2.77 4.24 22.52
N LYS A 123 2.24 3.18 21.91
CA LYS A 123 1.60 2.08 22.66
C LYS A 123 2.59 1.33 23.54
N ARG A 124 3.83 1.10 23.07
CA ARG A 124 4.89 0.50 23.90
C ARG A 124 5.29 1.43 25.04
N ALA A 125 5.46 2.72 24.76
CA ALA A 125 5.74 3.75 25.78
C ALA A 125 4.61 3.82 26.82
N ALA A 126 3.34 3.78 26.40
CA ALA A 126 2.20 3.76 27.30
C ALA A 126 2.15 2.51 28.19
N VAL A 127 2.53 1.34 27.67
CA VAL A 127 2.63 0.12 28.48
C VAL A 127 3.78 0.20 29.49
N ARG A 128 4.93 0.79 29.11
CA ARG A 128 6.05 1.07 30.03
C ARG A 128 5.66 2.06 31.13
N LEU A 129 4.92 3.11 30.79
CA LEU A 129 4.49 4.16 31.72
C LEU A 129 3.36 3.71 32.65
N ALA A 130 2.47 2.82 32.18
CA ALA A 130 1.31 2.40 32.95
C ALA A 130 1.72 1.55 34.18
N PRO A 131 1.10 1.79 35.35
CA PRO A 131 1.32 0.95 36.53
C PRO A 131 1.08 -0.55 36.22
N PRO A 132 1.93 -1.46 36.73
CA PRO A 132 1.78 -2.89 36.48
C PRO A 132 0.46 -3.45 37.03
N THR A 133 -0.04 -2.83 38.11
CA THR A 133 -1.33 -3.14 38.75
C THR A 133 -2.54 -2.71 37.93
N MET A 134 -2.37 -1.87 36.90
CA MET A 134 -3.48 -1.41 36.08
C MET A 134 -4.13 -2.60 35.34
N PRO A 135 -5.46 -2.78 35.41
CA PRO A 135 -6.15 -3.82 34.66
C PRO A 135 -5.93 -3.70 33.15
N VAL A 136 -5.64 -4.82 32.50
CA VAL A 136 -5.35 -4.89 31.06
C VAL A 136 -6.46 -4.28 30.20
N ASN A 137 -7.73 -4.51 30.55
CA ASN A 137 -8.88 -3.95 29.85
C ASN A 137 -8.96 -2.42 29.97
N THR A 138 -8.62 -1.87 31.13
CA THR A 138 -8.58 -0.43 31.39
C THR A 138 -7.50 0.21 30.54
N LEU A 139 -6.28 -0.34 30.57
CA LEU A 139 -5.18 0.16 29.76
C LEU A 139 -5.50 0.06 28.26
N ALA A 140 -6.05 -1.06 27.80
CA ALA A 140 -6.44 -1.26 26.40
C ALA A 140 -7.41 -0.19 25.90
N ARG A 141 -8.46 0.11 26.67
CA ARG A 141 -9.41 1.19 26.34
C ARG A 141 -8.72 2.56 26.29
N ARG A 142 -7.83 2.83 27.25
CA ARG A 142 -7.13 4.11 27.42
C ARG A 142 -6.09 4.42 26.36
N ILE A 143 -5.55 3.41 25.68
CA ILE A 143 -4.52 3.58 24.63
C ILE A 143 -5.03 3.22 23.22
N GLY A 144 -6.33 2.90 23.09
CA GLY A 144 -6.92 2.57 21.80
C GLY A 144 -6.37 1.26 21.23
N ALA A 145 -6.29 0.24 22.08
CA ALA A 145 -5.82 -1.10 21.72
C ALA A 145 -6.79 -2.18 22.22
N CYS A 146 -6.63 -3.41 21.73
CA CYS A 146 -7.32 -4.55 22.30
C CYS A 146 -6.51 -5.18 23.46
N THR A 147 -7.17 -5.94 24.32
CA THR A 147 -6.53 -6.60 25.47
C THR A 147 -5.40 -7.55 25.06
N ARG A 148 -5.53 -8.20 23.90
CA ARG A 148 -4.48 -9.06 23.32
C ARG A 148 -3.21 -8.28 23.02
N THR A 149 -3.34 -7.08 22.44
CA THR A 149 -2.20 -6.21 22.17
C THR A 149 -1.51 -5.80 23.47
N VAL A 150 -2.25 -5.36 24.49
CA VAL A 150 -1.66 -4.96 25.78
C VAL A 150 -0.92 -6.11 26.46
N LYS A 151 -1.49 -7.33 26.47
CA LYS A 151 -0.82 -8.51 27.02
C LYS A 151 0.50 -8.80 26.31
N ARG A 152 0.50 -8.77 24.97
CA ARG A 152 1.70 -8.97 24.16
C ARG A 152 2.76 -7.91 24.46
N LEU A 153 2.38 -6.63 24.46
CA LEU A 153 3.30 -5.53 24.75
C LEU A 153 3.87 -5.59 26.17
N ARG A 154 3.08 -6.00 27.17
CA ARG A 154 3.61 -6.22 28.53
C ARG A 154 4.66 -7.32 28.54
N ALA A 155 4.40 -8.44 27.85
CA ALA A 155 5.38 -9.52 27.72
C ALA A 155 6.67 -9.07 27.00
N GLU A 156 6.55 -8.23 25.95
CA GLU A 156 7.70 -7.64 25.25
C GLU A 156 8.54 -6.74 26.18
N VAL A 157 7.91 -5.94 27.04
CA VAL A 157 8.59 -5.00 27.95
C VAL A 157 9.17 -5.68 29.19
N THR A 158 8.58 -6.78 29.65
CA THR A 158 9.08 -7.56 30.80
C THR A 158 10.12 -8.61 30.40
N ALA A 159 10.30 -8.88 29.11
CA ALA A 159 11.34 -9.79 28.65
C ALA A 159 12.74 -9.21 28.98
N PRO A 160 13.64 -10.02 29.56
CA PRO A 160 14.99 -9.59 29.94
C PRO A 160 15.88 -9.28 28.72
#